data_AF-A0A4S4D3G0-F1
#
_entry.id   AF-A0A4S4D3G0-F1
#
_cell.length_a   1.000
_cell.length_b   1.000
_cell.length_c   1.000
_cell.angle_alpha   90.00
_cell.angle_beta   90.00
_cell.angle_gamma   90.00
#
_symmetry.space_group_name_H-M   'P 1'
#
loop_
_entity.id
_entity.type
_entity.pdbx_description
1 polymer ?
#
loop_
_entity_poly.entity_id
_entity_poly.type
_entity_poly.pdbx_seq_one_letter_code
_entity_poly.pdbx_strand_id
1 'polypeptide(L)'
;MRFVMSVLYFLVFFSYAAAYDPLDPNGNITIKWDIMSWTPDGYVAVVTMNNFQMYRHIMSPGWTLGWTWAKKEVIWSMVGAQTTEQGDCSKFKVNVPHCCKKNPTVVDLLPGVPYNQQFQNCCKGGVVSSWGQDPTSSVSSFQVSIGLAGTSNKTVKLPKNFTLLGPGPGYTCGPAKKNPTVVDLILRLLLLVNKIRRILLITLLDVPKQSLFLTLIDSIPSCNIGYSLKRTIWIFSL
;
A
#
# COMPACT_ATOMS: atom_id res chain seq x y z
N MET A 1 45.47 -18.04 5.40
CA MET A 1 45.07 -17.29 4.17
C MET A 1 43.86 -17.90 3.45
N ARG A 2 43.79 -19.22 3.21
CA ARG A 2 42.64 -19.86 2.51
C ARG A 2 41.30 -19.75 3.26
N PHE A 3 41.31 -19.79 4.60
CA PHE A 3 40.10 -19.65 5.44
C PHE A 3 39.52 -18.23 5.43
N VAL A 4 40.38 -17.20 5.44
CA VAL A 4 39.97 -15.79 5.42
C VAL A 4 39.33 -15.42 4.09
N MET A 5 39.87 -15.95 2.98
CA MET A 5 39.27 -15.78 1.64
C MET A 5 37.91 -16.48 1.53
N SER A 6 37.73 -17.65 2.17
CA SER A 6 36.44 -18.37 2.19
C SER A 6 35.37 -17.61 3.00
N VAL A 7 35.75 -16.99 4.12
CA VAL A 7 34.84 -16.14 4.92
C VAL A 7 34.47 -14.86 4.17
N LEU A 8 35.42 -14.23 3.47
CA LEU A 8 35.16 -13.09 2.60
C LEU A 8 34.22 -13.46 1.43
N TYR A 9 34.41 -14.63 0.83
CA TYR A 9 33.52 -15.13 -0.22
C TYR A 9 32.10 -15.38 0.33
N PHE A 10 31.98 -16.00 1.51
CA PHE A 10 30.69 -16.19 2.18
C PHE A 10 29.98 -14.88 2.57
N LEU A 11 30.71 -13.84 2.95
CA LEU A 11 30.15 -12.52 3.25
C LEU A 11 29.65 -11.79 1.98
N VAL A 12 30.31 -12.02 0.83
CA VAL A 12 29.84 -11.51 -0.47
C VAL A 12 28.58 -12.25 -0.94
N PHE A 13 28.45 -13.55 -0.67
CA PHE A 13 27.22 -14.30 -0.96
C PHE A 13 26.04 -13.97 -0.02
N PHE A 14 26.32 -13.50 1.20
CA PHE A 14 25.29 -13.01 2.14
C PHE A 14 24.88 -11.55 1.92
N SER A 15 25.47 -10.87 0.93
CA SER A 15 24.99 -9.57 0.48
C SER A 15 23.65 -9.79 -0.23
N TYR A 16 22.57 -9.58 0.51
CA TYR A 16 21.19 -9.58 0.02
C TYR A 16 21.14 -8.96 -1.38
N ALA A 17 20.78 -9.77 -2.39
CA ALA A 17 20.30 -9.28 -3.67
C ALA A 17 18.93 -8.62 -3.44
N ALA A 18 18.91 -7.48 -2.77
CA ALA A 18 17.79 -6.56 -2.86
C ALA A 18 17.75 -6.11 -4.33
N ALA A 19 16.59 -6.26 -4.97
CA ALA A 19 16.42 -5.98 -6.40
C ALA A 19 16.45 -4.47 -6.68
N TYR A 20 17.61 -3.85 -6.46
CA TYR A 20 17.94 -2.49 -6.84
C TYR A 20 17.94 -2.40 -8.37
N ASP A 21 17.22 -1.43 -8.92
CA ASP A 21 17.25 -1.10 -10.34
C ASP A 21 18.01 0.22 -10.54
N PRO A 22 19.27 0.19 -10.99
CA PRO A 22 20.04 1.40 -11.25
C PRO A 22 19.40 2.32 -12.31
N LEU A 23 18.53 1.77 -13.16
CA LEU A 23 17.84 2.52 -14.21
C LEU A 23 16.56 3.20 -13.71
N ASP A 24 16.09 2.85 -12.51
CA ASP A 24 14.89 3.44 -11.92
C ASP A 24 15.05 3.65 -10.41
N PRO A 25 15.92 4.58 -9.99
CA PRO A 25 16.23 4.82 -8.59
C PRO A 25 15.05 5.38 -7.77
N ASN A 26 13.99 5.86 -8.42
CA ASN A 26 12.80 6.42 -7.77
C ASN A 26 11.54 5.54 -7.92
N GLY A 27 11.67 4.42 -8.66
CA GLY A 27 10.58 3.48 -8.92
C GLY A 27 10.04 2.89 -7.63
N ASN A 28 8.71 2.93 -7.48
CA ASN A 28 8.05 2.35 -6.32
C ASN A 28 6.68 1.82 -6.70
N ILE A 29 6.16 0.95 -5.84
CA ILE A 29 4.78 0.50 -5.91
C ILE A 29 4.00 1.20 -4.81
N THR A 30 2.84 1.76 -5.14
CA THR A 30 1.95 2.34 -4.13
C THR A 30 0.69 1.52 -3.99
N ILE A 31 0.32 1.23 -2.75
CA ILE A 31 -0.94 0.58 -2.42
C ILE A 31 -1.80 1.63 -1.71
N LYS A 32 -2.89 2.01 -2.35
CA LYS A 32 -3.89 2.92 -1.78
C LYS A 32 -5.02 2.10 -1.18
N TRP A 33 -5.42 2.46 0.02
CA TRP A 33 -6.52 1.86 0.75
C TRP A 33 -7.59 2.92 1.00
N ASP A 34 -8.59 2.94 0.13
CA ASP A 34 -9.60 3.99 0.11
C ASP A 34 -10.90 3.48 0.73
N ILE A 35 -11.28 4.04 1.88
CA ILE A 35 -12.55 3.70 2.52
C ILE A 35 -13.68 4.40 1.77
N MET A 36 -14.56 3.59 1.18
CA MET A 36 -15.66 4.06 0.33
C MET A 36 -16.92 4.34 1.14
N SER A 37 -17.24 3.46 2.08
CA SER A 37 -18.41 3.57 2.95
C SER A 37 -18.20 2.85 4.27
N TRP A 38 -18.93 3.27 5.30
CA TRP A 38 -18.96 2.60 6.60
C TRP A 38 -20.12 1.63 6.66
N THR A 39 -19.93 0.49 7.31
CA THR A 39 -20.99 -0.47 7.64
C THR A 39 -21.24 -0.45 9.15
N PRO A 40 -22.32 -1.06 9.65
CA PRO A 40 -22.59 -1.13 11.09
C PRO A 40 -21.48 -1.80 11.91
N ASP A 41 -20.67 -2.65 11.28
CA ASP A 41 -19.67 -3.49 11.92
C ASP A 41 -18.24 -3.29 11.34
N GLY A 42 -18.07 -2.38 10.39
CA GLY A 42 -16.79 -2.11 9.75
C GLY A 42 -16.91 -1.13 8.58
N TYR A 43 -16.35 -1.48 7.43
CA TYR A 43 -16.31 -0.60 6.25
C TYR A 43 -16.05 -1.37 4.95
N VAL A 44 -16.41 -0.74 3.83
CA VAL A 44 -16.02 -1.18 2.48
C VAL A 44 -14.86 -0.32 1.99
N ALA A 45 -13.81 -0.96 1.49
CA ALA A 45 -12.65 -0.28 0.93
C ALA A 45 -12.30 -0.77 -0.47
N VAL A 46 -11.71 0.13 -1.26
CA VAL A 46 -11.06 -0.19 -2.52
C VAL A 46 -9.55 -0.15 -2.29
N VAL A 47 -8.89 -1.23 -2.65
CA VAL A 47 -7.44 -1.35 -2.59
C VAL A 47 -6.90 -1.23 -4.00
N THR A 48 -6.05 -0.23 -4.24
CA THR A 48 -5.47 0.05 -5.55
C THR A 48 -3.95 -0.02 -5.49
N MET A 49 -3.37 -0.92 -6.27
CA MET A 49 -1.93 -1.03 -6.49
C MET A 49 -1.57 -0.25 -7.76
N ASN A 50 -0.63 0.68 -7.66
CA ASN A 50 -0.05 1.39 -8.80
C ASN A 50 1.43 1.09 -8.85
N ASN A 51 1.88 0.54 -9.98
CA ASN A 51 3.29 0.34 -10.25
C ASN A 51 3.85 1.59 -10.94
N PHE A 52 4.59 2.42 -10.20
CA PHE A 52 5.24 3.61 -10.74
C PHE A 52 6.67 3.34 -11.19
N GLN A 53 7.07 2.08 -11.32
CA GLN A 53 8.37 1.74 -11.88
C GLN A 53 8.37 1.99 -13.40
N MET A 54 9.46 2.44 -13.96
CA MET A 54 9.57 2.80 -15.37
C MET A 54 9.65 1.56 -16.28
N TYR A 55 10.36 0.51 -15.85
CA TYR A 55 10.64 -0.65 -16.71
C TYR A 55 10.33 -2.01 -16.07
N ARG A 56 10.13 -2.06 -14.74
CA ARG A 56 9.91 -3.31 -14.02
C ARG A 56 8.42 -3.65 -13.91
N HIS A 57 8.05 -4.78 -14.49
CA HIS A 57 6.69 -5.33 -14.44
C HIS A 57 6.58 -6.37 -13.33
N ILE A 58 5.39 -6.51 -12.77
CA ILE A 58 5.00 -7.72 -12.04
C ILE A 58 4.47 -8.70 -13.09
N MET A 59 5.28 -9.68 -13.44
CA MET A 59 4.91 -10.73 -14.40
C MET A 59 4.16 -11.88 -13.71
N SER A 60 3.66 -12.84 -14.49
CA SER A 60 3.10 -14.09 -13.95
C SER A 60 4.13 -14.80 -13.04
N PRO A 61 3.77 -15.33 -11.85
CA PRO A 61 2.42 -15.64 -11.36
C PRO A 61 1.66 -14.47 -10.72
N GLY A 62 2.14 -13.25 -10.89
CA GLY A 62 1.48 -12.03 -10.43
C GLY A 62 1.87 -11.61 -9.01
N TRP A 63 1.21 -10.57 -8.51
CA TRP A 63 1.42 -10.09 -7.16
C TRP A 63 0.67 -10.93 -6.13
N THR A 64 1.23 -11.01 -4.93
CA THR A 64 0.58 -11.54 -3.73
C THR A 64 0.70 -10.50 -2.63
N LEU A 65 -0.44 -10.03 -2.13
CA LEU A 65 -0.53 -8.98 -1.12
C LEU A 65 -0.94 -9.56 0.22
N GLY A 66 -0.11 -9.38 1.24
CA GLY A 66 -0.40 -9.74 2.62
C GLY A 66 -0.44 -8.52 3.52
N TRP A 67 -1.18 -8.62 4.61
CA TRP A 67 -1.12 -7.66 5.71
C TRP A 67 -1.53 -8.32 7.00
N THR A 68 -1.35 -7.63 8.13
CA THR A 68 -1.81 -8.07 9.45
C THR A 68 -2.83 -7.08 9.98
N TRP A 69 -4.00 -7.58 10.37
CA TRP A 69 -5.03 -6.75 10.98
C TRP A 69 -4.55 -6.13 12.30
N ALA A 70 -5.12 -5.00 12.72
CA ALA A 70 -4.73 -4.36 13.98
C ALA A 70 -5.39 -5.01 15.21
N LYS A 71 -6.62 -5.51 15.08
CA LYS A 71 -7.45 -6.06 16.17
C LYS A 71 -8.00 -7.47 15.87
N LYS A 72 -9.27 -7.63 15.52
CA LYS A 72 -9.91 -8.93 15.22
C LYS A 72 -10.82 -8.79 13.99
N GLU A 73 -10.39 -7.93 13.08
CA GLU A 73 -11.06 -7.67 11.81
C GLU A 73 -11.13 -8.95 10.97
N VAL A 74 -12.19 -9.06 10.18
CA VAL A 74 -12.43 -10.18 9.25
C VAL A 74 -12.80 -9.62 7.88
N ILE A 75 -12.66 -10.43 6.83
CA ILE A 75 -13.09 -10.08 5.48
C ILE A 75 -14.44 -10.74 5.24
N TRP A 76 -15.50 -9.93 5.09
CA TRP A 76 -16.82 -10.42 4.74
C TRP A 76 -16.90 -10.91 3.30
N SER A 77 -16.39 -10.10 2.38
CA SER A 77 -16.42 -10.39 0.94
C SER A 77 -15.33 -9.63 0.20
N MET A 78 -15.00 -10.11 -1.00
CA MET A 78 -14.05 -9.50 -1.92
C MET A 78 -14.57 -9.57 -3.36
N VAL A 79 -14.21 -8.58 -4.16
CA VAL A 79 -14.52 -8.50 -5.60
C VAL A 79 -13.26 -8.06 -6.34
N GLY A 80 -12.91 -8.75 -7.43
CA GLY A 80 -11.70 -8.53 -8.21
C GLY A 80 -10.44 -9.20 -7.67
N ALA A 81 -10.46 -9.71 -6.43
CA ALA A 81 -9.36 -10.48 -5.83
C ALA A 81 -9.91 -11.49 -4.83
N GLN A 82 -9.09 -12.45 -4.41
CA GLN A 82 -9.48 -13.50 -3.47
C GLN A 82 -8.38 -13.81 -2.47
N THR A 83 -8.76 -14.19 -1.25
CA THR A 83 -7.80 -14.72 -0.27
C THR A 83 -7.41 -16.15 -0.59
N THR A 84 -6.13 -16.50 -0.43
CA THR A 84 -5.64 -17.87 -0.65
C THR A 84 -6.11 -18.85 0.42
N GLU A 85 -6.39 -18.36 1.63
CA GLU A 85 -6.84 -19.16 2.76
C GLU A 85 -7.95 -18.45 3.53
N GLN A 86 -8.95 -19.20 4.00
CA GLN A 86 -10.05 -18.67 4.81
C GLN A 86 -9.68 -18.52 6.30
N GLY A 87 -8.91 -19.45 6.86
CA GLY A 87 -8.57 -19.49 8.29
C GLY A 87 -9.74 -19.98 9.18
N ASP A 88 -9.60 -19.82 10.51
CA ASP A 88 -10.62 -20.27 11.47
C ASP A 88 -11.78 -19.26 11.61
N CYS A 89 -12.89 -19.55 10.94
CA CYS A 89 -14.14 -18.81 11.03
C CYS A 89 -15.18 -19.43 11.97
N SER A 90 -14.81 -20.40 12.83
CA SER A 90 -15.74 -21.18 13.64
C SER A 90 -16.66 -20.36 14.58
N LYS A 91 -16.25 -19.13 14.91
CA LYS A 91 -17.03 -18.16 15.71
C LYS A 91 -18.31 -17.72 15.00
N PHE A 92 -18.37 -17.76 13.67
CA PHE A 92 -19.50 -17.31 12.87
C PHE A 92 -20.36 -18.50 12.46
N LYS A 93 -21.62 -18.55 12.94
CA LYS A 93 -22.51 -19.71 12.71
C LYS A 93 -23.56 -19.51 11.62
N VAL A 94 -23.96 -18.26 11.36
CA VAL A 94 -25.02 -17.92 10.38
C VAL A 94 -24.40 -17.43 9.08
N ASN A 95 -23.70 -16.30 9.14
CA ASN A 95 -22.98 -15.74 8.00
C ASN A 95 -21.49 -15.92 8.23
N VAL A 96 -20.86 -16.82 7.46
CA VAL A 96 -19.43 -17.10 7.54
C VAL A 96 -18.67 -16.08 6.67
N PRO A 97 -17.69 -15.33 7.23
CA PRO A 97 -16.88 -14.42 6.44
C PRO A 97 -16.02 -15.14 5.39
N HIS A 98 -15.69 -14.42 4.31
CA HIS A 98 -14.76 -14.90 3.28
C HIS A 98 -13.37 -15.28 3.85
N CYS A 99 -12.87 -14.51 4.84
CA CYS A 99 -11.61 -14.84 5.52
C CYS A 99 -11.60 -14.31 6.96
N CYS A 100 -11.20 -15.16 7.90
CA CYS A 100 -11.05 -14.84 9.33
C CYS A 100 -9.59 -14.86 9.80
N LYS A 101 -8.64 -15.10 8.89
CA LYS A 101 -7.21 -15.12 9.20
C LYS A 101 -6.76 -13.73 9.63
N LYS A 102 -5.93 -13.69 10.68
CA LYS A 102 -5.37 -12.44 11.23
C LYS A 102 -4.41 -11.75 10.25
N ASN A 103 -3.72 -12.55 9.46
CA ASN A 103 -2.78 -12.16 8.41
C ASN A 103 -3.22 -12.73 7.06
N PRO A 104 -4.27 -12.15 6.42
CA PRO A 104 -4.74 -12.66 5.14
C PRO A 104 -3.69 -12.47 4.05
N THR A 105 -3.73 -13.36 3.07
CA THR A 105 -2.93 -13.29 1.85
C THR A 105 -3.90 -13.26 0.67
N VAL A 106 -3.75 -12.26 -0.18
CA VAL A 106 -4.66 -11.95 -1.29
C VAL A 106 -3.91 -12.03 -2.61
N VAL A 107 -4.56 -12.65 -3.58
CA VAL A 107 -4.13 -12.74 -4.96
C VAL A 107 -5.23 -12.17 -5.87
N ASP A 108 -4.82 -11.66 -7.00
CA ASP A 108 -5.75 -11.22 -8.05
C ASP A 108 -6.47 -12.41 -8.67
N LEU A 109 -7.67 -12.16 -9.21
CA LEU A 109 -8.39 -13.19 -9.95
C LEU A 109 -7.75 -13.44 -11.33
N LEU A 110 -8.01 -14.61 -11.91
CA LEU A 110 -7.57 -14.92 -13.27
C LEU A 110 -8.48 -14.24 -14.31
N PRO A 111 -7.97 -14.02 -15.55
CA PRO A 111 -8.82 -13.57 -16.65
C PRO A 111 -9.98 -14.54 -16.90
N GLY A 112 -11.14 -14.00 -17.30
CA GLY A 112 -12.33 -14.79 -17.62
C GLY A 112 -13.28 -15.07 -16.45
N VAL A 113 -13.04 -14.47 -15.27
CA VAL A 113 -14.00 -14.53 -14.16
C VAL A 113 -15.35 -13.88 -14.51
N PRO A 114 -16.47 -14.35 -13.96
CA PRO A 114 -17.79 -13.77 -14.18
C PRO A 114 -17.87 -12.27 -13.85
N TYR A 115 -18.69 -11.52 -14.60
CA TYR A 115 -18.79 -10.05 -14.48
C TYR A 115 -19.15 -9.56 -13.07
N ASN A 116 -19.95 -10.32 -12.32
CA ASN A 116 -20.32 -9.99 -10.93
C ASN A 116 -19.15 -10.09 -9.93
N GLN A 117 -18.05 -10.74 -10.31
CA GLN A 117 -16.83 -10.87 -9.52
C GLN A 117 -15.70 -9.97 -10.04
N GLN A 118 -15.93 -9.29 -11.16
CA GLN A 118 -14.98 -8.34 -11.73
C GLN A 118 -15.06 -6.99 -11.01
N PHE A 119 -13.92 -6.33 -10.97
CA PHE A 119 -13.74 -4.97 -10.50
C PHE A 119 -12.88 -4.20 -11.50
N GLN A 120 -12.84 -2.87 -11.38
CA GLN A 120 -12.00 -2.07 -12.26
C GLN A 120 -10.52 -2.48 -12.14
N ASN A 121 -9.84 -2.61 -13.29
CA ASN A 121 -8.42 -2.95 -13.38
C ASN A 121 -7.99 -4.24 -12.64
N CYS A 122 -8.92 -5.15 -12.33
CA CYS A 122 -8.61 -6.44 -11.70
C CYS A 122 -8.35 -7.52 -12.75
N CYS A 123 -8.16 -8.73 -12.23
CA CYS A 123 -8.47 -9.97 -12.91
C CYS A 123 -7.50 -10.27 -14.06
N LYS A 124 -6.24 -9.88 -13.87
CA LYS A 124 -5.12 -10.07 -14.80
C LYS A 124 -4.19 -11.18 -14.32
N GLY A 125 -4.63 -12.00 -13.36
CA GLY A 125 -3.77 -12.98 -12.69
C GLY A 125 -2.61 -12.32 -11.95
N GLY A 126 -2.80 -11.09 -11.48
CA GLY A 126 -1.82 -10.35 -10.70
C GLY A 126 -0.71 -9.72 -11.54
N VAL A 127 -0.83 -9.75 -12.87
CA VAL A 127 0.10 -9.06 -13.77
C VAL A 127 -0.14 -7.56 -13.72
N VAL A 128 0.93 -6.79 -13.48
CA VAL A 128 0.88 -5.32 -13.42
C VAL A 128 2.08 -4.76 -14.16
N SER A 129 1.81 -4.02 -15.23
CA SER A 129 2.87 -3.48 -16.06
C SER A 129 3.65 -2.36 -15.36
N SER A 130 4.82 -2.02 -15.89
CA SER A 130 5.55 -0.80 -15.52
C SER A 130 4.87 0.44 -16.10
N TRP A 131 4.91 1.53 -15.36
CA TRP A 131 4.38 2.83 -15.78
C TRP A 131 5.01 3.33 -17.08
N GLY A 132 6.31 3.13 -17.25
CA GLY A 132 7.03 3.64 -18.43
C GLY A 132 6.70 2.92 -19.73
N GLN A 133 6.25 1.66 -19.65
CA GLN A 133 5.89 0.89 -20.83
C GLN A 133 4.39 0.94 -21.11
N ASP A 134 3.55 0.75 -20.08
CA ASP A 134 2.10 0.84 -20.23
C ASP A 134 1.46 1.41 -18.94
N PRO A 135 1.25 2.74 -18.89
CA PRO A 135 0.59 3.41 -17.78
C PRO A 135 -0.85 2.93 -17.51
N THR A 136 -1.52 2.34 -18.51
CA THR A 136 -2.92 1.93 -18.38
C THR A 136 -3.04 0.59 -17.68
N SER A 137 -2.10 -0.33 -17.93
CA SER A 137 -2.05 -1.65 -17.30
C SER A 137 -1.16 -1.72 -16.06
N SER A 138 -0.51 -0.62 -15.67
CA SER A 138 0.29 -0.48 -14.45
C SER A 138 -0.53 -0.28 -13.17
N VAL A 139 -1.84 -0.48 -13.24
CA VAL A 139 -2.77 -0.36 -12.10
C VAL A 139 -3.50 -1.69 -11.91
N SER A 140 -3.66 -2.11 -10.65
CA SER A 140 -4.51 -3.23 -10.26
C SER A 140 -5.39 -2.81 -9.10
N SER A 141 -6.67 -3.17 -9.09
CA SER A 141 -7.54 -2.84 -7.96
C SER A 141 -8.57 -3.90 -7.67
N PHE A 142 -8.98 -3.96 -6.39
CA PHE A 142 -10.02 -4.83 -5.91
C PHE A 142 -10.80 -4.15 -4.79
N GLN A 143 -12.02 -4.62 -4.55
CA GLN A 143 -12.85 -4.18 -3.44
C GLN A 143 -12.86 -5.24 -2.35
N VAL A 144 -12.85 -4.78 -1.09
CA VAL A 144 -12.91 -5.63 0.09
C VAL A 144 -13.89 -5.04 1.10
N SER A 145 -14.73 -5.90 1.67
CA SER A 145 -15.63 -5.57 2.78
C SER A 145 -15.04 -6.11 4.08
N ILE A 146 -14.76 -5.23 5.04
CA ILE A 146 -14.11 -5.55 6.31
C ILE A 146 -15.13 -5.46 7.43
N GLY A 147 -15.21 -6.51 8.25
CA GLY A 147 -16.02 -6.60 9.45
C GLY A 147 -15.21 -6.54 10.74
N LEU A 148 -15.89 -6.39 11.87
CA LEU A 148 -15.31 -6.23 13.21
C LEU A 148 -14.25 -5.12 13.30
N ALA A 149 -14.39 -4.10 12.46
CA ALA A 149 -13.49 -2.96 12.37
C ALA A 149 -14.10 -1.72 13.02
N GLY A 150 -13.31 -0.66 13.14
CA GLY A 150 -13.85 0.64 13.53
C GLY A 150 -14.75 1.20 12.43
N THR A 151 -15.91 1.75 12.80
CA THR A 151 -16.93 2.29 11.89
C THR A 151 -16.81 3.80 11.66
N SER A 152 -15.68 4.41 12.01
CA SER A 152 -15.41 5.83 11.81
C SER A 152 -13.93 6.11 11.63
N ASN A 153 -13.62 7.30 11.09
CA ASN A 153 -12.24 7.79 10.89
C ASN A 153 -11.39 7.80 12.17
N LYS A 154 -12.02 7.90 13.35
CA LYS A 154 -11.34 7.92 14.66
C LYS A 154 -11.12 6.51 15.21
N THR A 155 -12.09 5.61 15.01
CA THR A 155 -12.07 4.26 15.60
C THR A 155 -11.37 3.24 14.71
N VAL A 156 -11.30 3.48 13.39
CA VAL A 156 -10.60 2.62 12.44
C VAL A 156 -9.11 2.56 12.75
N LYS A 157 -8.57 1.34 12.81
CA LYS A 157 -7.14 1.09 12.98
C LYS A 157 -6.58 0.58 11.66
N LEU A 158 -5.43 1.12 11.30
CA LEU A 158 -4.72 0.77 10.08
C LEU A 158 -4.12 -0.63 10.23
N PRO A 159 -4.31 -1.52 9.26
CA PRO A 159 -3.52 -2.73 9.13
C PRO A 159 -2.01 -2.44 9.14
N LYS A 160 -1.25 -3.44 9.55
CA LYS A 160 0.20 -3.38 9.78
C LYS A 160 0.90 -4.47 8.99
N ASN A 161 2.23 -4.37 8.88
CA ASN A 161 3.08 -5.43 8.31
C ASN A 161 2.59 -5.90 6.95
N PHE A 162 2.46 -4.96 6.01
CA PHE A 162 2.14 -5.31 4.65
C PHE A 162 3.31 -6.01 3.98
N THR A 163 3.00 -6.99 3.16
CA THR A 163 3.96 -7.71 2.33
C THR A 163 3.44 -7.68 0.89
N LEU A 164 4.32 -7.36 -0.05
CA LEU A 164 4.00 -7.44 -1.47
C LEU A 164 5.03 -8.36 -2.11
N LEU A 165 4.59 -9.53 -2.51
CA LEU A 165 5.42 -10.50 -3.23
C LEU A 165 5.06 -10.46 -4.70
N GLY A 166 6.02 -10.78 -5.55
CA GLY A 166 5.85 -10.96 -6.98
C GLY A 166 6.84 -12.01 -7.47
N PRO A 167 6.95 -12.26 -8.78
CA PRO A 167 8.01 -13.10 -9.31
C PRO A 167 9.38 -12.52 -8.92
N GLY A 168 10.13 -13.23 -8.05
CA GLY A 168 11.44 -12.81 -7.57
C GLY A 168 11.48 -12.47 -6.07
N PRO A 169 12.39 -11.58 -5.62
CA PRO A 169 12.64 -11.33 -4.19
C PRO A 169 11.55 -10.53 -3.47
N GLY A 170 10.48 -10.14 -4.17
CA GLY A 170 9.37 -9.35 -3.61
C GLY A 170 9.72 -7.88 -3.37
N TYR A 171 8.81 -7.17 -2.70
CA TYR A 171 8.87 -5.76 -2.37
C TYR A 171 8.77 -5.54 -0.86
N THR A 172 9.56 -4.60 -0.35
CA THR A 172 9.51 -4.21 1.07
C THR A 172 8.52 -3.07 1.24
N CYS A 173 7.41 -3.32 1.95
CA CYS A 173 6.42 -2.28 2.23
C CYS A 173 6.74 -1.50 3.51
N GLY A 174 6.62 -0.17 3.43
CA GLY A 174 6.70 0.73 4.58
C GLY A 174 5.43 0.68 5.45
N PRO A 175 5.41 1.39 6.60
CA PRO A 175 4.22 1.46 7.44
C PRO A 175 3.07 2.20 6.72
N ALA A 176 1.85 1.75 6.99
CA ALA A 176 0.62 2.40 6.55
C ALA A 176 0.50 3.85 7.06
N LYS A 177 0.31 4.81 6.15
CA LYS A 177 0.14 6.23 6.47
C LYS A 177 -1.26 6.69 6.08
N LYS A 178 -1.90 7.51 6.92
CA LYS A 178 -3.12 8.23 6.52
C LYS A 178 -2.72 9.33 5.55
N ASN A 179 -3.31 9.35 4.36
CA ASN A 179 -3.11 10.46 3.45
C ASN A 179 -3.82 11.70 4.02
N PRO A 180 -3.13 12.85 4.04
CA PRO A 180 -3.76 14.10 4.42
C PRO A 180 -4.92 14.38 3.46
N THR A 181 -6.05 14.78 4.02
CA THR A 181 -7.17 15.23 3.19
C THR A 181 -6.80 16.55 2.49
N VAL A 182 -7.54 16.93 1.45
CA VAL A 182 -7.36 18.24 0.80
C VAL A 182 -7.43 19.38 1.83
N VAL A 183 -8.31 19.26 2.83
CA VAL A 183 -8.41 20.20 3.95
C VAL A 183 -7.14 20.24 4.80
N ASP A 184 -6.54 19.08 5.09
CA ASP A 184 -5.28 19.01 5.83
C ASP A 184 -4.11 19.62 5.04
N LEU A 185 -4.10 19.44 3.72
CA LEU A 185 -3.10 20.05 2.83
C LEU A 185 -3.26 21.57 2.80
N ILE A 186 -4.48 22.07 2.68
CA ILE A 186 -4.78 23.51 2.74
C ILE A 186 -4.37 24.09 4.11
N LEU A 187 -4.71 23.41 5.21
CA LEU A 187 -4.34 23.86 6.55
C LEU A 187 -2.81 23.85 6.74
N ARG A 188 -2.12 22.82 6.25
CA ARG A 188 -0.64 22.77 6.26
C ARG A 188 -0.04 23.89 5.43
N LEU A 189 -0.62 24.18 4.26
CA LEU A 189 -0.18 25.30 3.43
C LEU A 189 -0.40 26.64 4.14
N LEU A 190 -1.56 26.86 4.77
CA LEU A 190 -1.84 28.07 5.56
C LEU A 190 -0.89 28.20 6.75
N LEU A 191 -0.60 27.11 7.46
CA LEU A 191 0.39 27.09 8.54
C LEU A 191 1.81 27.35 8.03
N LEU A 192 2.17 26.81 6.86
CA LEU A 192 3.42 27.10 6.17
C LEU A 192 3.50 28.57 5.76
N VAL A 193 2.44 29.15 5.19
CA VAL A 193 2.37 30.57 4.83
C VAL A 193 2.49 31.44 6.08
N ASN A 194 1.81 31.09 7.17
CA ASN A 194 1.93 31.80 8.45
C ASN A 194 3.33 31.64 9.08
N LYS A 195 3.95 30.47 8.95
CA LYS A 195 5.32 30.20 9.41
C LYS A 195 6.34 30.95 8.56
N ILE A 196 6.19 30.97 7.23
CA ILE A 196 7.01 31.76 6.31
C ILE A 196 6.82 33.24 6.59
N ARG A 197 5.60 33.73 6.82
CA ARG A 197 5.34 35.13 7.22
C ARG A 197 6.02 35.48 8.53
N ARG A 198 6.01 34.57 9.53
CA ARG A 198 6.76 34.72 10.79
C ARG A 198 8.27 34.70 10.57
N ILE A 199 8.78 33.77 9.77
CA ILE A 199 10.20 33.67 9.44
C ILE A 199 10.65 34.90 8.68
N LEU A 200 9.90 35.39 7.70
CA LEU A 200 10.19 36.62 6.94
C LEU A 200 10.24 37.85 7.86
N LEU A 201 9.38 37.88 8.89
CA LEU A 201 9.42 38.90 9.95
C LEU A 201 10.70 38.81 10.80
N ILE A 202 11.25 37.60 10.98
CA ILE A 202 12.43 37.32 11.81
C ILE A 202 13.74 37.45 11.00
N THR A 203 13.74 37.07 9.71
CA THR A 203 14.90 37.15 8.81
C THR A 203 15.17 38.56 8.29
N LEU A 204 14.32 39.54 8.62
CA LEU A 204 14.66 40.96 8.51
C LEU A 204 15.65 41.40 9.61
N LEU A 205 16.05 40.52 10.54
CA LEU A 205 16.97 40.87 11.63
C LEU A 205 18.23 40.02 11.78
N ASP A 206 18.42 38.88 11.11
CA ASP A 206 19.71 38.15 11.20
C ASP A 206 19.92 37.13 10.07
N VAL A 207 21.13 37.10 9.50
CA VAL A 207 21.62 36.10 8.54
C VAL A 207 22.94 35.52 9.07
N PRO A 208 23.09 34.19 9.22
CA PRO A 208 24.17 33.53 8.47
C PRO A 208 23.86 32.11 7.93
N LYS A 209 24.68 31.73 6.94
CA LYS A 209 24.75 30.48 6.14
C LYS A 209 24.94 29.20 6.97
N GLN A 210 24.36 28.06 6.53
CA GLN A 210 25.12 26.80 6.45
C GLN A 210 24.50 25.66 5.60
N SER A 211 25.40 25.11 4.78
CA SER A 211 25.60 23.76 4.22
C SER A 211 24.48 22.71 4.17
N LEU A 212 24.30 22.15 2.96
CA LEU A 212 23.48 20.97 2.65
C LEU A 212 24.37 19.71 2.60
N PHE A 213 24.08 18.73 3.45
CA PHE A 213 24.62 17.37 3.37
C PHE A 213 23.58 16.50 2.63
N LEU A 214 23.96 15.90 1.51
CA LEU A 214 23.16 14.91 0.78
C LEU A 214 23.66 13.51 1.16
N THR A 215 22.87 12.76 1.92
CA THR A 215 23.08 11.32 2.10
C THR A 215 22.41 10.56 0.96
N LEU A 216 23.20 9.80 0.21
CA LEU A 216 22.74 8.74 -0.69
C LEU A 216 22.00 7.69 0.14
N ILE A 217 20.71 7.50 -0.15
CA ILE A 217 19.92 6.39 0.39
C ILE A 217 19.73 5.42 -0.77
N ASP A 218 20.26 4.21 -0.62
CA ASP A 218 20.05 3.10 -1.55
C ASP A 218 18.54 2.81 -1.66
N SER A 219 17.98 2.95 -2.87
CA SER A 219 16.57 2.71 -3.14
C SER A 219 16.28 1.22 -3.31
N ILE A 220 16.06 0.54 -2.19
CA ILE A 220 15.41 -0.77 -2.15
C ILE A 220 14.04 -0.64 -2.88
N PRO A 221 13.63 -1.62 -3.72
CA PRO A 221 12.29 -1.62 -4.31
C PRO A 221 11.24 -1.50 -3.21
N SER A 222 10.61 -0.32 -3.16
CA SER A 222 9.83 0.13 -2.03
C SER A 222 8.35 0.12 -2.34
N CYS A 223 7.58 -0.33 -1.36
CA CYS A 223 6.13 -0.33 -1.40
C CYS A 223 5.58 0.69 -0.39
N ASN A 224 4.84 1.68 -0.88
CA ASN A 224 4.27 2.75 -0.04
C ASN A 224 2.77 2.55 0.13
N ILE A 225 2.28 2.67 1.35
CA ILE A 225 0.87 2.40 1.66
C ILE A 225 0.19 3.66 2.18
N GLY A 226 -0.77 4.15 1.40
CA GLY A 226 -1.57 5.33 1.71
C GLY A 226 -3.02 4.95 2.02
N TYR A 227 -3.59 5.52 3.07
CA TYR A 227 -4.99 5.33 3.44
C TYR A 227 -5.79 6.61 3.22
N SER A 228 -6.83 6.55 2.40
CA SER A 228 -7.78 7.65 2.26
C SER A 228 -9.01 7.39 3.13
N LEU A 229 -9.24 8.32 4.06
CA LEU A 229 -10.39 8.32 4.95
C LEU A 229 -11.41 9.33 4.42
N LYS A 230 -12.42 8.87 3.67
CA LYS A 230 -13.51 9.77 3.25
C LYS A 230 -14.23 10.30 4.49
N ARG A 231 -14.42 11.63 4.55
CA ARG A 231 -15.49 12.20 5.37
C ARG A 231 -16.78 11.88 4.61
N THR A 232 -17.71 11.17 5.25
CA THR A 232 -19.08 11.10 4.78
C THR A 232 -19.63 12.53 4.76
N ILE A 233 -19.57 13.19 3.61
CA ILE A 233 -20.39 14.37 3.35
C ILE A 233 -21.73 13.77 2.95
N TRP A 234 -22.71 13.87 3.84
CA TRP A 234 -24.10 13.66 3.47
C TRP A 234 -24.47 14.77 2.48
N ILE A 235 -24.38 14.49 1.19
CA ILE A 235 -25.15 15.25 0.20
C ILE A 235 -26.52 14.57 0.26
N PHE A 236 -27.42 15.10 1.09
CA PHE A 236 -28.84 14.86 0.87
C PHE A 236 -29.17 15.46 -0.49
N SER A 237 -29.37 14.61 -1.49
CA SER A 237 -30.12 14.99 -2.68
C SER A 237 -31.56 15.23 -2.23
N LEU A 238 -31.97 16.51 -2.22
CA LEU A 238 -33.37 16.92 -2.27
C LEU A 238 -33.92 16.66 -3.68
#